data_AF-A0A4U7BUG7-F1
#
_entry.id   AF-A0A4U7BUG7-F1
#
_cell.length_a   1.000
_cell.length_b   1.000
_cell.length_c   1.000
_cell.angle_alpha   90.00
_cell.angle_beta   90.00
_cell.angle_gamma   90.00
#
_symmetry.space_group_name_H-M   'P 1'
#
loop_
_entity.id
_entity.type
_entity.pdbx_description
1 polymer ?
#
loop_
_entity_poly.entity_id
_entity_poly.type
_entity_poly.pdbx_seq_one_letter_code
_entity_poly.pdbx_strand_id
1 'polypeptide(L)'
;VTVGESDDPWDVAACGGTHVSNTAEIGPVAVLERSNPGEGVTRVEFAVGPTAIDELGAVHAAALDAATTLDARVGDLPDAVSRLRDEADRLESDLRDAREELLGARLRDLPVTEVDGARWAIGTVDDADPNELREPATEAIAGDDAPHALAAVGT
;
A
#
# COMPACT_ATOMS: atom_id res chain seq x y z
N VAL A 1 23.38 -37.41 -17.18
CA VAL A 1 23.90 -38.48 -18.07
C VAL A 1 23.25 -38.23 -19.40
N THR A 2 23.95 -37.65 -20.37
CA THR A 2 23.35 -37.28 -21.66
C THR A 2 23.51 -38.44 -22.64
N VAL A 3 22.43 -38.84 -23.32
CA VAL A 3 22.50 -39.76 -24.46
C VAL A 3 21.70 -39.14 -25.61
N GLY A 4 22.40 -38.83 -26.70
CA GLY A 4 21.91 -38.14 -27.91
C GLY A 4 23.10 -37.70 -28.77
N GLU A 5 22.88 -37.43 -30.07
CA GLU A 5 23.93 -36.90 -30.95
C GLU A 5 24.32 -35.48 -30.50
N SER A 6 25.59 -35.12 -30.71
CA SER A 6 26.27 -33.93 -30.17
C SER A 6 25.61 -32.59 -30.47
N ASP A 7 24.71 -32.54 -31.44
CA ASP A 7 24.16 -31.31 -32.00
C ASP A 7 22.71 -31.02 -31.55
N ASP A 8 22.04 -31.93 -30.83
CA ASP A 8 20.70 -31.73 -30.24
C ASP A 8 20.53 -32.50 -28.90
N PRO A 9 20.90 -31.89 -27.75
CA PRO A 9 20.89 -32.59 -26.47
C PRO A 9 19.45 -32.71 -25.90
N TRP A 10 18.97 -33.95 -25.77
CA TRP A 10 17.75 -34.28 -25.01
C TRP A 10 18.04 -34.41 -23.52
N ASP A 11 17.07 -34.04 -22.67
CA ASP A 11 17.14 -34.32 -21.23
C ASP A 11 17.01 -35.82 -20.98
N VAL A 12 18.06 -36.42 -20.43
CA VAL A 12 18.11 -37.84 -20.11
C VAL A 12 18.55 -37.99 -18.65
N ALA A 13 17.69 -38.64 -17.87
CA ALA A 13 17.91 -38.89 -16.46
C ALA A 13 17.56 -40.34 -16.11
N ALA A 14 18.27 -40.91 -15.14
CA ALA A 14 17.87 -42.18 -14.56
C ALA A 14 16.69 -41.95 -13.60
N CYS A 15 15.48 -42.26 -14.04
CA CYS A 15 14.26 -42.16 -13.24
C CYS A 15 13.55 -43.51 -13.14
N GLY A 16 13.11 -43.88 -11.93
CA GLY A 16 12.30 -45.09 -11.68
C GLY A 16 10.80 -44.82 -11.57
N GLY A 17 10.36 -43.60 -11.91
CA GLY A 17 8.97 -43.17 -11.80
C GLY A 17 8.11 -43.59 -13.00
N THR A 18 6.80 -43.31 -12.90
CA THR A 18 5.86 -43.44 -14.02
C THR A 18 5.96 -42.21 -14.92
N HIS A 19 6.09 -42.44 -16.21
CA HIS A 19 6.19 -41.37 -17.22
C HIS A 19 5.05 -41.48 -18.23
N VAL A 20 4.67 -40.34 -18.77
CA VAL A 20 3.84 -40.24 -19.98
C VAL A 20 4.61 -40.73 -21.20
N SER A 21 3.90 -41.15 -22.24
CA SER A 21 4.56 -41.59 -23.49
C SER A 21 4.97 -40.40 -24.36
N ASN A 22 4.30 -39.26 -24.20
CA ASN A 22 4.57 -38.02 -24.90
C ASN A 22 4.39 -36.78 -23.99
N THR A 23 5.24 -35.76 -24.14
CA THR A 23 5.18 -34.54 -23.32
C THR A 23 3.90 -33.74 -23.48
N ALA A 24 3.18 -33.87 -24.60
CA ALA A 24 1.88 -33.24 -24.80
C ALA A 24 0.82 -33.75 -23.80
N GLU A 25 0.98 -34.95 -23.25
CA GLU A 25 0.09 -35.51 -22.22
C GLU A 25 0.21 -34.76 -20.87
N ILE A 26 1.33 -34.06 -20.63
CA ILE A 26 1.54 -33.25 -19.41
C ILE A 26 0.62 -32.03 -19.40
N GLY A 27 0.31 -31.47 -20.57
CA GLY A 27 -0.47 -30.25 -20.70
C GLY A 27 0.29 -28.99 -20.26
N PRO A 28 -0.42 -27.93 -19.82
CA PRO A 28 0.22 -26.68 -19.42
C PRO A 28 1.04 -26.86 -18.15
N VAL A 29 2.06 -26.02 -18.00
CA VAL A 29 2.88 -25.92 -16.79
C VAL A 29 2.67 -24.53 -16.21
N ALA A 30 2.20 -24.45 -14.97
CA ALA A 30 2.03 -23.20 -14.25
C ALA A 30 3.07 -23.11 -13.14
N VAL A 31 3.88 -22.06 -13.14
CA VAL A 31 4.79 -21.76 -12.02
C VAL A 31 3.99 -21.09 -10.92
N LEU A 32 4.00 -21.70 -9.74
CA LEU A 32 3.26 -21.24 -8.57
C LEU A 32 4.13 -20.33 -7.71
N GLU A 33 5.35 -20.76 -7.44
CA GLU A 33 6.28 -20.03 -6.60
C GLU A 33 7.73 -20.22 -7.06
N ARG A 34 8.53 -19.18 -6.87
CA ARG A 34 9.98 -19.25 -6.95
C ARG A 34 10.58 -18.72 -5.65
N SER A 35 11.36 -19.55 -4.98
CA SER A 35 12.02 -19.20 -3.72
C SER A 35 13.51 -19.55 -3.74
N ASN A 36 14.27 -18.96 -2.81
CA ASN A 36 15.71 -19.21 -2.65
C ASN A 36 16.00 -19.72 -1.23
N PRO A 37 15.99 -21.05 -1.01
CA PRO A 37 16.13 -21.63 0.33
C PRO A 37 17.56 -21.66 0.88
N GLY A 38 18.58 -21.24 0.09
CA GLY A 38 19.98 -21.28 0.50
C GLY A 38 20.94 -20.89 -0.63
N GLU A 39 22.18 -20.57 -0.29
CA GLU A 39 23.19 -20.10 -1.26
C GLU A 39 23.33 -21.06 -2.45
N GLY A 40 23.21 -20.51 -3.66
CA GLY A 40 23.34 -21.27 -4.91
C GLY A 40 22.13 -22.13 -5.29
N VAL A 41 21.02 -22.07 -4.56
CA VAL A 41 19.81 -22.88 -4.83
C VAL A 41 18.66 -22.02 -5.30
N THR A 42 17.89 -22.49 -6.28
CA THR A 42 16.58 -21.94 -6.63
C THR A 42 15.56 -23.05 -6.57
N ARG A 43 14.50 -22.84 -5.78
CA ARG A 43 13.34 -23.71 -5.77
C ARG A 43 12.28 -23.11 -6.69
N VAL A 44 11.73 -23.94 -7.55
CA VAL A 44 10.60 -23.61 -8.41
C VAL A 44 9.51 -24.61 -8.10
N GLU A 45 8.37 -24.10 -7.64
CA GLU A 45 7.16 -24.89 -7.41
C GLU A 45 6.24 -24.67 -8.60
N PHE A 46 5.76 -25.76 -9.19
CA PHE A 46 4.95 -25.73 -10.39
C PHE A 46 3.89 -26.82 -10.36
N ALA A 47 2.77 -26.55 -11.03
CA ALA A 47 1.72 -27.52 -11.33
C ALA A 47 1.73 -27.84 -12.82
N VAL A 48 1.15 -28.98 -13.18
CA VAL A 48 0.94 -29.38 -14.57
C VAL A 48 -0.50 -29.84 -14.80
N GLY A 49 -0.92 -29.94 -16.07
CA GLY A 49 -2.20 -30.53 -16.44
C GLY A 49 -3.40 -29.79 -15.84
N PRO A 50 -4.44 -30.50 -15.35
CA PRO A 50 -5.65 -29.89 -14.80
C PRO A 50 -5.37 -28.91 -13.65
N THR A 51 -4.46 -29.24 -12.74
CA THR A 51 -4.11 -28.33 -11.63
C THR A 51 -3.49 -27.03 -12.14
N ALA A 52 -2.63 -27.08 -13.17
CA ALA A 52 -2.12 -25.87 -13.78
C ALA A 52 -3.22 -25.02 -14.45
N ILE A 53 -4.23 -25.66 -15.05
CA ILE A 53 -5.37 -24.97 -15.66
C ILE A 53 -6.19 -24.25 -14.58
N ASP A 54 -6.48 -24.93 -13.47
CA ASP A 54 -7.24 -24.36 -12.35
C ASP A 54 -6.51 -23.14 -11.75
N GLU A 55 -5.20 -23.24 -11.55
CA GLU A 55 -4.37 -22.15 -11.04
C GLU A 55 -4.35 -20.94 -11.98
N LEU A 56 -4.12 -21.17 -13.28
CA LEU A 56 -4.16 -20.09 -14.29
C LEU A 56 -5.55 -19.45 -14.38
N GLY A 57 -6.61 -20.26 -14.27
CA GLY A 57 -7.99 -19.80 -14.23
C GLY A 57 -8.28 -18.92 -13.01
N ALA A 58 -7.81 -19.32 -11.83
CA ALA A 58 -7.98 -18.55 -10.59
C ALA A 58 -7.26 -17.20 -10.66
N VAL A 59 -6.01 -17.17 -11.14
CA VAL A 59 -5.25 -15.92 -11.34
C VAL A 59 -5.95 -15.00 -12.33
N HIS A 60 -6.44 -15.55 -13.45
CA HIS A 60 -7.15 -14.76 -14.46
C HIS A 60 -8.46 -14.18 -13.92
N ALA A 61 -9.23 -14.97 -13.16
CA ALA A 61 -10.47 -14.51 -12.53
C ALA A 61 -10.19 -13.37 -11.51
N ALA A 62 -9.17 -13.52 -10.67
CA ALA A 62 -8.77 -12.48 -9.71
C ALA A 62 -8.33 -11.18 -10.42
N ALA A 63 -7.60 -11.29 -11.54
CA ALA A 63 -7.20 -10.13 -12.32
C ALA A 63 -8.41 -9.41 -12.95
N LEU A 64 -9.41 -10.14 -13.45
CA LEU A 64 -10.64 -9.56 -13.99
C LEU A 64 -11.50 -8.88 -12.92
N ASP A 65 -11.59 -9.48 -11.73
CA ASP A 65 -12.30 -8.90 -10.59
C ASP A 65 -11.66 -7.59 -10.12
N ALA A 66 -10.32 -7.57 -9.99
CA ALA A 66 -9.57 -6.36 -9.69
C ALA A 66 -9.76 -5.28 -10.76
N ALA A 67 -9.75 -5.66 -12.04
CA ALA A 67 -9.93 -4.75 -13.17
C ALA A 67 -11.33 -4.12 -13.14
N THR A 68 -12.35 -4.91 -12.82
CA THR A 68 -13.73 -4.43 -12.67
C THR A 68 -13.85 -3.47 -11.48
N THR A 69 -13.25 -3.80 -10.34
CA THR A 69 -13.28 -2.99 -9.13
C THR A 69 -12.61 -1.62 -9.33
N LEU A 70 -11.53 -1.58 -10.11
CA LEU A 70 -10.76 -0.37 -10.39
C LEU A 70 -11.23 0.37 -11.64
N ASP A 71 -12.31 -0.09 -12.29
CA ASP A 71 -12.78 0.41 -13.60
C ASP A 71 -11.65 0.56 -14.62
N ALA A 72 -10.83 -0.49 -14.73
CA ALA A 72 -9.63 -0.54 -15.55
C ALA A 72 -9.60 -1.81 -16.41
N ARG A 73 -8.67 -1.88 -17.36
CA ARG A 73 -8.35 -3.12 -18.06
C ARG A 73 -7.30 -3.88 -17.27
N VAL A 74 -7.26 -5.21 -17.42
CA VAL A 74 -6.27 -6.07 -16.76
C VAL A 74 -4.83 -5.61 -17.02
N GLY A 75 -4.50 -5.20 -18.24
CA GLY A 75 -3.16 -4.68 -18.58
C GLY A 75 -2.82 -3.34 -17.94
N ASP A 76 -3.83 -2.54 -17.57
CA ASP A 76 -3.68 -1.21 -16.99
C ASP A 76 -3.75 -1.22 -15.46
N LEU A 77 -3.92 -2.40 -14.84
CA LEU A 77 -4.01 -2.58 -13.39
C LEU A 77 -2.84 -1.94 -12.62
N PRO A 78 -1.57 -2.11 -13.02
CA PRO A 78 -0.44 -1.50 -12.30
C PRO A 78 -0.57 0.02 -12.23
N ASP A 79 -0.93 0.66 -13.34
CA ASP A 79 -1.07 2.12 -13.42
C ASP A 79 -2.31 2.59 -12.66
N ALA A 80 -3.41 1.84 -12.71
CA ALA A 80 -4.61 2.14 -11.92
C ALA A 80 -4.33 2.11 -10.41
N VAL A 81 -3.59 1.11 -9.94
CA VAL A 81 -3.16 1.00 -8.54
C VAL A 81 -2.19 2.13 -8.17
N SER A 82 -1.25 2.50 -9.05
CA SER A 82 -0.35 3.63 -8.80
C SER A 82 -1.15 4.94 -8.63
N ARG A 83 -2.07 5.24 -9.56
CA ARG A 83 -2.90 6.44 -9.48
C ARG A 83 -3.75 6.49 -8.21
N LEU A 84 -4.30 5.35 -7.79
CA LEU A 84 -5.09 5.25 -6.55
C LEU A 84 -4.22 5.55 -5.32
N ARG A 85 -2.98 5.07 -5.27
CA ARG A 85 -2.04 5.37 -4.18
C ARG A 85 -1.63 6.84 -4.18
N ASP A 86 -1.29 7.38 -5.34
CA ASP A 86 -0.91 8.79 -5.46
C ASP A 86 -2.05 9.73 -5.05
N GLU A 87 -3.30 9.35 -5.35
CA GLU A 87 -4.48 10.08 -4.90
C GLU A 87 -4.73 9.92 -3.39
N ALA A 88 -4.56 8.72 -2.85
CA ALA A 88 -4.67 8.51 -1.41
C ALA A 88 -3.66 9.34 -0.63
N ASP A 89 -2.39 9.33 -1.04
CA ASP A 89 -1.32 10.12 -0.41
C ASP A 89 -1.58 11.63 -0.50
N ARG A 90 -2.11 12.10 -1.65
CA ARG A 90 -2.53 13.50 -1.84
C ARG A 90 -3.67 13.87 -0.90
N LEU A 91 -4.74 13.07 -0.87
CA LEU A 91 -5.90 13.31 0.00
C LEU A 91 -5.53 13.25 1.48
N GLU A 92 -4.59 12.40 1.88
CA GLU A 92 -4.07 12.36 3.24
C GLU A 92 -3.29 13.63 3.59
N SER A 93 -2.51 14.19 2.65
CA SER A 93 -1.83 15.47 2.83
C SER A 93 -2.83 16.62 2.92
N ASP A 94 -3.75 16.72 1.96
CA ASP A 94 -4.77 17.78 1.92
C ASP A 94 -5.64 17.77 3.18
N LEU A 95 -5.97 16.57 3.70
CA LEU A 95 -6.72 16.41 4.94
C LEU A 95 -5.92 16.89 6.16
N ARG A 96 -4.60 16.64 6.19
CA ARG A 96 -3.73 17.15 7.27
C ARG A 96 -3.69 18.67 7.25
N ASP A 97 -3.41 19.25 6.08
CA ASP A 97 -3.29 20.70 5.92
C ASP A 97 -4.61 21.40 6.27
N ALA A 98 -5.74 20.87 5.79
CA ALA A 98 -7.06 21.40 6.11
C ALA A 98 -7.41 21.30 7.60
N ARG A 99 -6.97 20.22 8.27
CA ARG A 99 -7.15 20.07 9.73
C ARG A 99 -6.29 21.07 10.49
N GLU A 100 -5.04 21.26 10.12
CA GLU A 100 -4.15 22.25 10.74
C GLU A 100 -4.72 23.67 10.61
N GLU A 101 -5.20 24.04 9.41
CA GLU A 101 -5.85 25.34 9.20
C GLU A 101 -7.12 25.51 10.05
N LEU A 102 -7.97 24.48 10.11
CA LEU A 102 -9.19 24.48 10.92
C LEU A 102 -8.89 24.63 12.41
N LEU A 103 -7.92 23.88 12.93
CA LEU A 103 -7.52 23.97 14.34
C LEU A 103 -6.93 25.35 14.64
N GLY A 104 -6.09 25.88 13.76
CA GLY A 104 -5.55 27.23 13.87
C GLY A 104 -6.65 28.30 13.92
N ALA A 105 -7.68 28.17 13.08
CA ALA A 105 -8.84 29.08 13.10
C ALA A 105 -9.61 28.99 14.42
N ARG A 106 -9.90 27.78 14.90
CA ARG A 106 -10.60 27.57 16.20
C ARG A 106 -9.82 28.16 17.38
N LEU A 107 -8.50 28.03 17.37
CA LEU A 107 -7.62 28.58 18.40
C LEU A 107 -7.62 30.11 18.41
N ARG A 108 -7.67 30.75 17.23
CA ARG A 108 -7.76 32.21 17.10
C ARG A 108 -9.11 32.77 17.57
N ASP A 109 -10.17 31.98 17.48
CA ASP A 109 -11.52 32.36 17.93
C ASP A 109 -11.76 32.12 19.44
N LEU A 110 -10.78 31.59 20.17
CA LEU A 110 -10.90 31.40 21.61
C LEU A 110 -11.10 32.74 22.33
N PRO A 111 -11.94 32.78 23.37
CA PRO A 111 -12.16 34.00 24.14
C PRO A 111 -10.85 34.44 24.81
N VAL A 112 -10.56 35.74 24.69
CA VAL A 112 -9.37 36.35 25.29
C VAL A 112 -9.75 37.05 26.60
N THR A 113 -9.01 36.76 27.66
CA THR A 113 -9.14 37.40 28.98
C THR A 113 -7.82 37.99 29.43
N GLU A 114 -7.83 39.02 30.27
CA GLU A 114 -6.62 39.48 30.96
C GLU A 114 -6.39 38.73 32.26
N VAL A 115 -5.15 38.30 32.48
CA VAL A 115 -4.66 37.67 33.70
C VAL A 115 -3.31 38.31 34.04
N ASP A 116 -3.22 38.95 35.20
CA ASP A 116 -2.00 39.62 35.69
C ASP A 116 -1.34 40.57 34.67
N GLY A 117 -2.15 41.29 33.88
CA GLY A 117 -1.68 42.24 32.87
C GLY A 117 -1.23 41.60 31.55
N ALA A 118 -1.43 40.30 31.37
CA ALA A 118 -1.23 39.59 30.10
C ALA A 118 -2.57 39.15 29.50
N ARG A 119 -2.71 39.26 28.18
CA ARG A 119 -3.82 38.69 27.39
C ARG A 119 -3.63 37.18 27.20
N TRP A 120 -4.62 36.38 27.59
CA TRP A 120 -4.66 34.93 27.45
C TRP A 120 -5.85 34.48 26.61
N ALA A 121 -5.63 33.63 25.60
CA ALA A 121 -6.69 32.88 24.94
C ALA A 121 -6.90 31.53 25.63
N ILE A 122 -8.11 31.25 26.13
CA ILE A 122 -8.39 30.04 26.92
C ILE A 122 -9.68 29.38 26.47
N GLY A 123 -9.66 28.07 26.21
CA GLY A 123 -10.89 27.32 25.97
C GLY A 123 -10.69 25.86 25.56
N THR A 124 -11.74 25.26 25.04
CA THR A 124 -11.75 23.88 24.53
C THR A 124 -11.84 23.89 23.01
N VAL A 125 -11.19 22.91 22.37
CA VAL A 125 -11.26 22.69 20.92
C VAL A 125 -11.83 21.28 20.71
N ASP A 126 -13.02 21.22 20.14
CA ASP A 126 -13.70 19.95 19.88
C ASP A 126 -12.95 19.13 18.81
N ASP A 127 -13.02 17.80 18.90
CA ASP A 127 -12.47 16.84 17.93
C ASP A 127 -10.97 17.04 17.62
N ALA A 128 -10.18 17.38 18.64
CA ALA A 128 -8.75 17.64 18.49
C ALA A 128 -7.93 16.85 19.52
N ASP A 129 -6.89 16.14 19.08
CA ASP A 129 -5.90 15.59 20.01
C ASP A 129 -4.99 16.72 20.52
N PRO A 130 -4.62 16.74 21.82
CA PRO A 130 -3.72 17.76 22.36
C PRO A 130 -2.39 17.91 21.61
N ASN A 131 -1.87 16.85 20.99
CA ASN A 131 -0.64 16.92 20.21
C ASN A 131 -0.85 17.65 18.86
N GLU A 132 -2.02 17.50 18.25
CA GLU A 132 -2.39 18.17 16.99
C GLU A 132 -2.55 19.68 17.17
N LEU A 133 -2.87 20.14 18.39
CA LEU A 133 -3.01 21.56 18.70
C LEU A 133 -1.67 22.30 18.82
N ARG A 134 -0.55 21.59 18.99
CA ARG A 134 0.73 22.21 19.36
C ARG A 134 1.26 23.20 18.33
N GLU A 135 1.29 22.78 17.07
CA GLU A 135 1.82 23.59 15.97
C GLU A 135 0.86 24.76 15.63
N PRO A 136 -0.45 24.54 15.43
CA PRO A 136 -1.43 25.61 15.26
C PRO A 136 -1.46 26.61 16.43
N ALA A 137 -1.29 26.15 17.68
CA ALA A 137 -1.24 27.04 18.85
C ALA A 137 0.00 27.93 18.85
N THR A 138 1.15 27.39 18.43
CA THR A 138 2.39 28.17 18.32
C THR A 138 2.24 29.26 17.27
N GLU A 139 1.61 28.96 16.14
CA GLU A 139 1.35 29.92 15.08
C GLU A 139 0.33 30.99 15.52
N ALA A 140 -0.73 30.60 16.24
CA ALA A 140 -1.78 31.51 16.70
C ALA A 140 -1.29 32.61 17.67
N ILE A 141 -0.17 32.41 18.37
CA ILE A 141 0.42 33.39 19.31
C ILE A 141 1.60 34.18 18.70
N ALA A 142 1.95 33.97 17.43
CA ALA A 142 3.15 34.55 16.83
C ALA A 142 2.98 35.97 16.26
N GLY A 143 1.76 36.53 16.24
CA GLY A 143 1.47 37.86 15.68
C GLY A 143 1.54 39.02 16.69
N ASP A 144 1.76 40.24 16.20
CA ASP A 144 1.88 41.45 17.06
C ASP A 144 0.61 41.77 17.89
N ASP A 145 -0.57 41.42 17.38
CA ASP A 145 -1.88 41.59 18.07
C ASP A 145 -2.39 40.31 18.76
N ALA A 146 -1.58 39.24 18.73
CA ALA A 146 -1.93 37.95 19.28
C ALA A 146 -1.99 37.98 20.83
N PRO A 147 -2.72 37.03 21.47
CA PRO A 147 -2.63 36.86 22.92
C PRO A 147 -1.20 36.47 23.32
N HIS A 148 -0.76 36.91 24.51
CA HIS A 148 0.57 36.62 25.03
C HIS A 148 0.74 35.14 25.43
N ALA A 149 -0.37 34.45 25.70
CA ALA A 149 -0.40 33.04 26.05
C ALA A 149 -1.69 32.39 25.55
N LEU A 150 -1.62 31.08 25.26
CA LEU A 150 -2.75 30.27 24.86
C LEU A 150 -2.82 29.00 25.72
N ALA A 151 -4.00 28.67 26.22
CA ALA A 151 -4.29 27.42 26.91
C ALA A 151 -5.55 26.78 26.29
N ALA A 152 -5.36 25.69 25.54
CA ALA A 152 -6.43 24.94 24.92
C ALA A 152 -6.46 23.50 25.43
N VAL A 153 -7.67 22.94 25.54
CA VAL A 153 -7.90 21.52 25.82
C VAL A 153 -8.62 20.91 24.62
N GLY A 154 -8.02 19.90 23.99
CA GLY A 154 -8.68 19.08 22.99
C GLY A 154 -9.65 18.09 23.64
N THR A 155 -10.86 17.93 23.09
CA THR A 155 -11.92 17.05 23.61
C THR A 155 -12.52 16.15 22.55
#